data_AF-A0AAD4KFK0-F1
#
_entry.id   AF-A0AAD4KFK0-F1
#
_cell.length_a   1.000
_cell.length_b   1.000
_cell.length_c   1.000
_cell.angle_alpha   90.00
_cell.angle_beta   90.00
_cell.angle_gamma   90.00
#
_symmetry.space_group_name_H-M   'P 1'
#
loop_
_entity.id
_entity.type
_entity.pdbx_description
1 polymer ?
#
loop_
_entity_poly.entity_id
_entity_poly.type
_entity_poly.pdbx_seq_one_letter_code
_entity_poly.pdbx_strand_id
1 'polypeptide(L)'
;PTLISPPPFLRVNPEPLTHQAFAPFGTVISTPFPRDLTSAPNNLPSLELPHPVPATPVHANQGSAVKISPITPLANGYENACPSGQAAQARLSMFACFPRKPRRVSSQDHPKGHVFDVRILERHPFTTQTFIPLDLSSQKRVIRDREPDKKSHEWQGYGEGDVDILLDGVAQQEEEQEEPLYLVIVAPTLKGQAAAATTPGENDAQTRVLVRNPPDLENLRAFVARGGQAVTYGAGTWHAPMVVLGSRRVDFVVAQYVNGVDDEDCQEAAFTDGIIIDLKSLSEEEDDLLDDIKKLSKL
;
A
#
# COMPACT_ATOMS: atom_id res chain seq x y z
N PRO A 1 14.64 12.73 10.88
CA PRO A 1 14.55 14.05 11.55
C PRO A 1 13.09 14.40 11.89
N THR A 2 12.80 14.99 13.05
CA THR A 2 11.44 15.39 13.45
C THR A 2 11.21 16.86 13.19
N LEU A 3 10.22 17.22 12.36
CA LEU A 3 9.93 18.62 12.03
C LEU A 3 9.52 19.41 13.28
N ILE A 4 10.09 20.62 13.45
CA ILE A 4 9.91 21.46 14.65
C ILE A 4 8.58 22.20 14.61
N SER A 5 8.19 22.72 13.44
CA SER A 5 6.87 23.33 13.31
C SER A 5 5.86 22.22 13.54
N PRO A 6 5.02 22.28 14.59
CA PRO A 6 3.98 21.29 14.74
C PRO A 6 3.17 21.32 13.44
N PRO A 7 2.88 20.16 12.82
CA PRO A 7 1.82 20.17 11.84
C PRO A 7 0.60 20.79 12.53
N PRO A 8 -0.17 21.69 11.87
CA PRO A 8 -1.50 21.98 12.37
C PRO A 8 -2.17 20.63 12.62
N PHE A 9 -2.98 20.47 13.67
CA PHE A 9 -3.66 19.20 13.94
C PHE A 9 -4.35 18.71 12.66
N LEU A 10 -3.69 17.80 11.93
CA LEU A 10 -4.00 17.52 10.54
C LEU A 10 -4.80 16.23 10.53
N ARG A 11 -6.08 16.36 10.19
CA ARG A 11 -7.00 15.24 10.05
C ARG A 11 -7.40 15.13 8.59
N VAL A 12 -7.12 13.98 7.99
CA VAL A 12 -7.39 13.69 6.57
C VAL A 12 -8.34 12.52 6.47
N ASN A 13 -9.41 12.68 5.69
CA ASN A 13 -10.30 11.58 5.34
C ASN A 13 -9.71 10.88 4.11
N PRO A 14 -9.53 9.55 4.13
CA PRO A 14 -9.09 8.85 2.96
C PRO A 14 -10.23 8.74 1.93
N GLU A 15 -9.86 8.80 0.65
CA GLU A 15 -10.77 8.65 -0.49
C GLU A 15 -10.41 7.40 -1.33
N PRO A 16 -11.27 6.92 -2.23
CA PRO A 16 -10.93 5.80 -3.11
C PRO A 16 -9.71 6.10 -3.99
N LEU A 17 -8.78 5.15 -4.10
CA LEU A 17 -7.64 5.29 -4.98
C LEU A 17 -8.10 5.25 -6.46
N THR A 18 -7.91 6.34 -7.18
CA THR A 18 -8.20 6.44 -8.62
C THR A 18 -6.99 6.97 -9.39
N HIS A 19 -6.91 6.64 -10.70
CA HIS A 19 -5.87 7.13 -11.59
C HIS A 19 -5.79 8.66 -11.61
N GLN A 20 -6.93 9.33 -11.75
CA GLN A 20 -6.99 10.80 -11.83
C GLN A 20 -6.59 11.46 -10.51
N ALA A 21 -7.09 10.95 -9.39
CA ALA A 21 -6.81 11.54 -8.09
C ALA A 21 -5.34 11.37 -7.67
N PHE A 22 -4.71 10.26 -8.06
CA PHE A 22 -3.33 9.95 -7.70
C PHE A 22 -2.28 10.52 -8.67
N ALA A 23 -2.67 10.95 -9.88
CA ALA A 23 -1.77 11.44 -10.92
C ALA A 23 -0.74 12.52 -10.48
N PRO A 24 -1.05 13.44 -9.54
CA PRO A 24 -0.05 14.40 -9.05
C PRO A 24 1.11 13.78 -8.27
N PHE A 25 0.93 12.57 -7.74
CA PHE A 25 1.86 11.88 -6.84
C PHE A 25 2.59 10.72 -7.52
N GLY A 26 2.05 10.22 -8.64
CA GLY A 26 2.54 9.00 -9.26
C GLY A 26 1.53 8.38 -10.23
N THR A 27 1.54 7.05 -10.31
CA THR A 27 0.69 6.28 -11.23
C THR A 27 0.03 5.13 -10.48
N VAL A 28 -1.27 4.94 -10.70
CA VAL A 28 -1.98 3.73 -10.27
C VAL A 28 -1.89 2.71 -11.39
N ILE A 29 -1.58 1.46 -11.05
CA ILE A 29 -1.56 0.36 -12.01
C ILE A 29 -2.74 -0.55 -11.67
N SER A 30 -3.66 -0.69 -12.61
CA SER A 30 -4.78 -1.63 -12.51
C SER A 30 -5.16 -2.06 -13.91
N THR A 31 -5.75 -3.25 -14.03
CA THR A 31 -6.26 -3.73 -15.31
C THR A 31 -7.48 -2.92 -15.72
N PRO A 32 -7.53 -2.36 -16.93
CA PRO A 32 -8.74 -1.74 -17.46
C PRO A 32 -9.75 -2.79 -17.99
N PHE A 33 -9.39 -4.08 -17.94
CA PHE A 33 -10.21 -5.19 -18.44
C PHE A 33 -10.99 -5.86 -17.30
N PRO A 34 -12.26 -6.24 -17.54
CA PRO A 34 -13.03 -7.07 -16.61
C PRO A 34 -12.32 -8.40 -16.29
N ARG A 35 -12.48 -8.89 -15.06
CA ARG A 35 -11.83 -10.13 -14.59
C ARG A 35 -12.35 -11.39 -15.28
N ASP A 36 -13.59 -11.37 -15.75
CA ASP A 36 -14.29 -12.46 -16.42
C ASP A 36 -14.04 -12.52 -17.93
N LEU A 37 -13.23 -11.59 -18.47
CA LEU A 37 -12.89 -11.58 -19.88
C LEU A 37 -11.96 -12.76 -20.25
N THR A 38 -12.47 -13.67 -21.08
CA THR A 38 -11.75 -14.91 -21.47
C THR A 38 -11.06 -14.82 -22.83
N SER A 39 -11.15 -13.69 -23.55
CA SER A 39 -10.54 -13.49 -24.87
C SER A 39 -10.16 -12.04 -25.09
N ALA A 40 -9.08 -11.79 -25.83
CA ALA A 40 -8.62 -10.43 -26.12
C ALA A 40 -9.66 -9.66 -26.96
N PRO A 41 -9.96 -8.39 -26.63
CA PRO A 41 -10.85 -7.57 -27.43
C PRO A 41 -10.29 -7.33 -28.85
N ASN A 42 -11.15 -7.41 -29.87
CA ASN A 42 -10.70 -7.34 -31.28
C ASN A 42 -10.24 -5.94 -31.73
N ASN A 43 -10.73 -4.86 -31.10
CA ASN A 43 -10.52 -3.46 -31.54
C ASN A 43 -9.77 -2.64 -30.48
N LEU A 44 -8.60 -3.10 -30.06
CA LEU A 44 -7.83 -2.45 -28.97
C LEU A 44 -7.56 -0.94 -29.15
N PRO A 45 -7.20 -0.41 -30.33
CA PRO A 45 -6.90 1.02 -30.46
C PRO A 45 -8.10 1.96 -30.27
N SER A 46 -9.32 1.44 -30.42
CA SER A 46 -10.57 2.19 -30.31
C SER A 46 -11.41 1.72 -29.13
N LEU A 47 -10.85 0.89 -28.25
CA LEU A 47 -11.56 0.38 -27.09
C LEU A 47 -11.74 1.52 -26.08
N GLU A 48 -13.00 1.78 -25.72
CA GLU A 48 -13.31 2.67 -24.59
C GLU A 48 -12.90 1.98 -23.29
N LEU A 49 -11.93 2.58 -22.59
CA LEU A 49 -11.43 2.06 -21.32
C LEU A 49 -12.09 2.81 -20.15
N PRO A 50 -12.32 2.15 -19.00
CA PRO A 50 -12.95 2.75 -17.83
C PRO A 50 -12.10 3.89 -17.22
N HIS A 51 -10.80 3.93 -17.55
CA HIS A 51 -9.88 4.98 -17.17
C HIS A 51 -8.78 5.14 -18.22
N PRO A 52 -8.16 6.33 -18.33
CA PRO A 52 -7.01 6.53 -19.19
C PRO A 52 -5.87 5.57 -18.82
N VAL A 53 -5.14 5.12 -19.83
CA VAL A 53 -3.90 4.34 -19.68
C VAL A 53 -2.76 5.07 -20.39
N PRO A 54 -1.51 4.92 -19.92
CA PRO A 54 -0.37 5.70 -20.44
C PRO A 54 0.08 5.31 -21.86
N ALA A 55 -0.38 4.18 -22.38
CA ALA A 55 -0.04 3.71 -23.71
C ALA A 55 -1.22 2.96 -24.35
N THR A 56 -1.34 3.05 -25.68
CA THR A 56 -2.37 2.32 -26.42
C THR A 56 -2.20 0.80 -26.23
N PRO A 57 -3.25 0.06 -25.84
CA PRO A 57 -3.19 -1.38 -25.76
C PRO A 57 -2.91 -2.01 -27.14
N VAL A 58 -2.02 -2.99 -27.20
CA VAL A 58 -1.69 -3.73 -28.43
C VAL A 58 -1.81 -5.23 -28.21
N HIS A 59 -2.16 -5.96 -29.27
CA HIS A 59 -2.12 -7.42 -29.22
C HIS A 59 -0.69 -7.91 -29.09
N ALA A 60 -0.50 -8.94 -28.27
CA ALA A 60 0.74 -9.67 -28.09
C ALA A 60 0.45 -11.18 -28.16
N ASN A 61 1.50 -12.00 -28.19
CA ASN A 61 1.42 -13.47 -28.19
C ASN A 61 0.43 -14.00 -29.25
N GLN A 62 0.59 -13.57 -30.50
CA GLN A 62 -0.28 -13.96 -31.62
C GLN A 62 -1.78 -13.69 -31.36
N GLY A 63 -2.12 -12.68 -30.56
CA GLY A 63 -3.50 -12.28 -30.26
C GLY A 63 -4.05 -12.83 -28.94
N SER A 64 -3.33 -13.72 -28.25
CA SER A 64 -3.78 -14.29 -26.97
C SER A 64 -3.51 -13.40 -25.75
N ALA A 65 -2.82 -12.26 -25.93
CA ALA A 65 -2.52 -11.32 -24.85
C ALA A 65 -2.74 -9.87 -25.31
N VAL A 66 -3.03 -9.00 -24.35
CA VAL A 66 -3.05 -7.55 -24.54
C VAL A 66 -1.91 -6.95 -23.73
N LYS A 67 -1.07 -6.14 -24.38
CA LYS A 67 0.07 -5.46 -23.75
C LYS A 67 -0.19 -3.95 -23.72
N ILE A 68 -0.02 -3.35 -22.55
CA ILE A 68 0.02 -1.90 -22.35
C ILE A 68 1.44 -1.57 -21.89
N SER A 69 2.21 -0.81 -22.67
CA SER A 69 3.63 -0.60 -22.39
C SER A 69 4.13 0.77 -22.85
N PRO A 70 4.75 1.56 -21.96
CA PRO A 70 4.87 1.31 -20.51
C PRO A 70 3.51 1.43 -19.80
N ILE A 71 3.29 0.70 -18.69
CA ILE A 71 2.11 0.88 -17.82
C ILE A 71 2.36 1.86 -16.67
N THR A 72 3.62 2.12 -16.35
CA THR A 72 4.09 3.06 -15.33
C THR A 72 5.53 3.48 -15.67
N PRO A 73 5.99 4.70 -15.33
CA PRO A 73 7.40 5.04 -15.42
C PRO A 73 8.24 4.25 -14.40
N LEU A 74 9.44 3.84 -14.81
CA LEU A 74 10.47 3.32 -13.90
C LEU A 74 11.70 4.24 -14.01
N ALA A 75 11.74 5.29 -13.18
CA ALA A 75 12.72 6.35 -13.29
C ALA A 75 13.99 6.06 -12.47
N ASN A 76 15.14 6.22 -13.11
CA ASN A 76 16.45 6.28 -12.49
C ASN A 76 17.02 7.69 -12.69
N GLY A 77 17.03 8.49 -11.63
CA GLY A 77 17.52 9.86 -11.61
C GLY A 77 18.78 10.04 -10.74
N TYR A 78 19.50 8.97 -10.40
CA TYR A 78 20.72 9.09 -9.58
C TYR A 78 21.88 9.69 -10.40
N GLU A 79 21.97 9.32 -11.68
CA GLU A 79 23.05 9.75 -12.56
C GLU A 79 23.10 11.29 -12.69
N ASN A 80 24.27 11.88 -12.42
CA ASN A 80 24.51 13.34 -12.45
C ASN A 80 23.66 14.19 -11.49
N ALA A 81 22.92 13.58 -10.55
CA ALA A 81 22.10 14.31 -9.58
C ALA A 81 22.40 13.97 -8.11
N CYS A 82 22.84 12.74 -7.81
CA CYS A 82 23.19 12.36 -6.44
C CYS A 82 24.56 12.93 -6.00
N PRO A 83 24.71 13.41 -4.75
CA PRO A 83 25.98 13.93 -4.24
C PRO A 83 27.15 12.94 -4.27
N SER A 84 26.89 11.66 -4.03
CA SER A 84 27.90 10.60 -3.97
C SER A 84 28.49 10.25 -5.35
N GLY A 85 27.76 10.54 -6.43
CA GLY A 85 28.09 10.08 -7.78
C GLY A 85 27.98 8.56 -7.96
N GLN A 86 27.43 7.82 -6.99
CA GLN A 86 27.29 6.37 -7.08
C GLN A 86 26.16 5.98 -8.03
N ALA A 87 26.48 5.06 -8.96
CA ALA A 87 25.52 4.54 -9.90
C ALA A 87 24.48 3.66 -9.18
N ALA A 88 23.21 3.87 -9.51
CA ALA A 88 22.12 3.04 -9.00
C ALA A 88 21.88 1.78 -9.85
N GLN A 89 21.32 0.76 -9.22
CA GLN A 89 20.87 -0.47 -9.87
C GLN A 89 19.39 -0.69 -9.62
N ALA A 90 18.70 -1.30 -10.59
CA ALA A 90 17.33 -1.73 -10.39
C ALA A 90 17.28 -2.83 -9.32
N ARG A 91 16.36 -2.71 -8.36
CA ARG A 91 16.14 -3.66 -7.29
C ARG A 91 14.67 -4.04 -7.22
N LEU A 92 14.44 -5.35 -7.13
CA LEU A 92 13.16 -5.94 -6.77
C LEU A 92 13.28 -6.47 -5.34
N SER A 93 12.34 -6.09 -4.49
CA SER A 93 12.27 -6.51 -3.09
C SER A 93 10.90 -7.11 -2.79
N MET A 94 10.82 -7.96 -1.76
CA MET A 94 9.56 -8.47 -1.22
C MET A 94 9.27 -7.80 0.11
N PHE A 95 8.05 -7.30 0.28
CA PHE A 95 7.56 -6.74 1.54
C PHE A 95 6.35 -7.52 2.01
N ALA A 96 6.47 -8.25 3.10
CA ALA A 96 5.33 -8.84 3.79
C ALA A 96 4.75 -7.81 4.78
N CYS A 97 3.68 -7.10 4.39
CA CYS A 97 3.10 -6.01 5.16
C CYS A 97 1.93 -6.49 6.01
N PHE A 98 2.11 -6.54 7.33
CA PHE A 98 1.09 -6.98 8.29
C PHE A 98 0.10 -5.85 8.64
N PRO A 99 -1.16 -6.19 8.97
CA PRO A 99 -2.14 -5.20 9.37
C PRO A 99 -1.70 -4.37 10.57
N ARG A 100 -1.90 -3.05 10.48
CA ARG A 100 -1.62 -2.10 11.55
C ARG A 100 -2.92 -1.74 12.25
N LYS A 101 -2.98 -1.91 13.58
CA LYS A 101 -4.18 -1.65 14.39
C LYS A 101 -4.48 -0.14 14.44
N PRO A 102 -5.65 0.33 13.96
CA PRO A 102 -6.06 1.71 14.14
C PRO A 102 -6.34 2.03 15.62
N ARG A 103 -6.13 3.29 16.01
CA ARG A 103 -6.49 3.79 17.33
C ARG A 103 -7.98 4.10 17.38
N ARG A 104 -8.66 3.64 18.44
CA ARG A 104 -10.06 3.97 18.69
C ARG A 104 -10.17 5.37 19.30
N VAL A 105 -11.09 6.18 18.77
CA VAL A 105 -11.38 7.51 19.31
C VAL A 105 -12.80 7.53 19.88
N SER A 106 -12.90 7.89 21.16
CA SER A 106 -14.14 8.11 21.87
C SER A 106 -13.99 9.36 22.74
N SER A 107 -14.16 10.55 22.16
CA SER A 107 -14.26 11.79 22.94
C SER A 107 -15.69 12.34 22.85
N GLN A 108 -16.10 13.14 23.84
CA GLN A 108 -17.42 13.81 23.84
C GLN A 108 -17.59 14.77 22.64
N ASP A 109 -16.49 15.32 22.11
CA ASP A 109 -16.48 16.29 21.01
C ASP A 109 -16.30 15.68 19.61
N HIS A 110 -16.06 14.36 19.50
CA HIS A 110 -15.86 13.70 18.20
C HIS A 110 -16.69 12.42 18.07
N PRO A 111 -17.30 12.17 16.89
CA PRO A 111 -18.03 10.94 16.66
C PRO A 111 -17.11 9.73 16.87
N LYS A 112 -17.64 8.67 17.49
CA LYS A 112 -16.95 7.39 17.67
C LYS A 112 -16.37 6.93 16.33
N GLY A 113 -15.13 6.45 16.32
CA GLY A 113 -14.49 6.00 15.08
C GLY A 113 -13.09 5.43 15.30
N HIS A 114 -12.49 5.02 14.20
CA HIS A 114 -11.11 4.55 14.15
C HIS A 114 -10.27 5.56 13.39
N VAL A 115 -9.06 5.79 13.86
CA VAL A 115 -8.10 6.66 13.20
C VAL A 115 -6.75 5.98 13.10
N PHE A 116 -5.98 6.35 12.11
CA PHE A 116 -4.62 5.89 11.94
C PHE A 116 -3.64 7.06 12.08
N ASP A 117 -2.69 6.94 13.00
CA ASP A 117 -1.70 7.98 13.26
C ASP A 117 -0.45 7.78 12.40
N VAL A 118 -0.16 8.72 11.51
CA VAL A 118 1.03 8.77 10.68
C VAL A 118 2.09 9.59 11.40
N ARG A 119 3.23 8.96 11.74
CA ARG A 119 4.33 9.60 12.47
C ARG A 119 5.54 9.93 11.60
N ILE A 120 5.56 9.41 10.37
CA ILE A 120 6.67 9.54 9.45
C ILE A 120 6.15 9.54 8.01
N LEU A 121 6.74 10.39 7.18
CA LEU A 121 6.73 10.27 5.74
C LEU A 121 8.16 10.06 5.27
N GLU A 122 8.31 9.29 4.21
CA GLU A 122 9.58 9.03 3.54
C GLU A 122 9.48 9.41 2.06
N ARG A 123 10.62 9.56 1.40
CA ARG A 123 10.69 9.74 -0.05
C ARG A 123 11.96 9.14 -0.63
N HIS A 124 11.90 8.86 -1.92
CA HIS A 124 13.04 8.44 -2.74
C HIS A 124 13.35 9.55 -3.75
N PRO A 125 14.29 10.46 -3.48
CA PRO A 125 14.46 11.70 -4.25
C PRO A 125 14.86 11.46 -5.71
N PHE A 126 15.52 10.34 -6.00
CA PHE A 126 16.12 10.06 -7.31
C PHE A 126 15.47 8.90 -8.06
N THR A 127 14.40 8.28 -7.55
CA THR A 127 13.75 7.16 -8.24
C THR A 127 12.27 7.09 -7.98
N THR A 128 11.54 6.52 -8.93
CA THR A 128 10.19 6.00 -8.65
C THR A 128 10.28 4.75 -7.78
N GLN A 129 9.28 4.53 -6.94
CA GLN A 129 9.13 3.28 -6.19
C GLN A 129 7.74 2.71 -6.44
N THR A 130 7.68 1.44 -6.88
CA THR A 130 6.42 0.78 -7.23
C THR A 130 6.14 -0.35 -6.25
N PHE A 131 4.96 -0.35 -5.62
CA PHE A 131 4.43 -1.44 -4.79
C PHE A 131 3.36 -2.20 -5.55
N ILE A 132 3.60 -3.48 -5.79
CA ILE A 132 2.72 -4.39 -6.54
C ILE A 132 2.20 -5.46 -5.59
N PRO A 133 0.93 -5.42 -5.17
CA PRO A 133 0.39 -6.47 -4.31
C PRO A 133 0.42 -7.80 -5.05
N LEU A 134 0.99 -8.79 -4.40
CA LEU A 134 0.84 -10.19 -4.74
C LEU A 134 -0.37 -10.74 -3.99
N ASP A 135 -1.07 -11.65 -4.64
CA ASP A 135 -1.88 -12.66 -3.96
C ASP A 135 -3.22 -12.22 -3.33
N LEU A 136 -3.71 -11.01 -3.64
CA LEU A 136 -5.01 -10.55 -3.13
C LEU A 136 -6.21 -11.04 -3.94
N SER A 137 -6.00 -11.62 -5.12
CA SER A 137 -7.05 -12.23 -5.93
C SER A 137 -7.13 -13.76 -5.86
N SER A 138 -6.26 -14.45 -5.10
CA SER A 138 -6.04 -15.90 -5.24
C SER A 138 -6.18 -16.76 -3.98
N GLN A 139 -6.19 -16.20 -2.77
CA GLN A 139 -6.29 -17.03 -1.55
C GLN A 139 -7.62 -16.90 -0.82
N LYS A 140 -8.44 -17.96 -0.89
CA LYS A 140 -9.37 -18.34 0.17
C LYS A 140 -8.53 -18.93 1.31
N ARG A 141 -8.63 -18.40 2.53
CA ARG A 141 -8.00 -19.04 3.69
C ARG A 141 -8.89 -20.21 4.10
N VAL A 142 -8.41 -21.45 3.96
CA VAL A 142 -9.00 -22.58 4.66
C VAL A 142 -8.77 -22.35 6.15
N ILE A 143 -9.83 -22.14 6.92
CA ILE A 143 -9.76 -22.17 8.38
C ILE A 143 -9.37 -23.61 8.73
N ARG A 144 -8.14 -23.83 9.23
CA ARG A 144 -7.85 -25.07 9.94
C ARG A 144 -8.65 -25.01 11.23
N ASP A 145 -9.70 -25.82 11.30
CA ASP A 145 -10.51 -25.98 12.49
C ASP A 145 -9.63 -26.31 13.71
N ARG A 146 -10.16 -25.86 14.85
CA ARG A 146 -9.66 -26.05 16.23
C ARG A 146 -9.03 -27.42 16.50
N GLU A 147 -8.09 -27.40 17.45
CA GLU A 147 -7.37 -28.53 18.05
C GLU A 147 -8.18 -29.82 18.31
N PRO A 148 -7.50 -30.99 18.28
CA PRO A 148 -8.11 -32.31 18.18
C PRO A 148 -8.93 -32.71 19.39
N ASP A 149 -10.03 -33.42 19.12
CA ASP A 149 -10.87 -34.05 20.14
C ASP A 149 -10.02 -35.03 20.97
N LYS A 150 -9.89 -34.73 22.27
CA LYS A 150 -9.25 -35.64 23.24
C LYS A 150 -10.23 -36.76 23.56
N LYS A 151 -10.49 -37.67 22.62
CA LYS A 151 -11.17 -38.97 22.84
C LYS A 151 -11.29 -39.80 21.55
N SER A 152 -10.18 -40.38 21.09
CA SER A 152 -10.25 -41.71 20.47
C SER A 152 -8.92 -42.43 20.63
N HIS A 153 -9.02 -43.58 21.29
CA HIS A 153 -8.00 -44.62 21.28
C HIS A 153 -7.87 -45.21 19.87
N GLU A 154 -6.73 -45.84 19.60
CA GLU A 154 -6.31 -46.52 18.37
C GLU A 154 -5.75 -45.63 17.26
N TRP A 155 -4.44 -45.38 17.37
CA TRP A 155 -3.59 -45.02 16.25
C TRP A 155 -3.10 -46.32 15.58
N GLN A 156 -3.73 -46.73 14.47
CA GLN A 156 -3.13 -47.64 13.50
C GLN A 156 -2.80 -46.80 12.26
N GLY A 157 -1.51 -46.54 12.05
CA GLY A 157 -1.04 -45.74 10.93
C GLY A 157 -1.09 -46.49 9.60
N TYR A 158 -0.98 -45.76 8.50
CA TYR A 158 -0.37 -46.12 7.21
C TYR A 158 0.09 -44.77 6.59
N GLY A 159 1.24 -44.62 5.95
CA GLY A 159 1.82 -45.43 4.89
C GLY A 159 1.92 -44.52 3.65
N GLU A 160 3.08 -44.46 3.00
CA GLU A 160 3.27 -43.69 1.76
C GLU A 160 2.25 -44.07 0.68
N GLY A 161 1.69 -43.07 0.00
CA GLY A 161 0.99 -43.23 -1.29
C GLY A 161 -0.49 -42.83 -1.29
N ASP A 162 -0.87 -42.18 -2.38
CA ASP A 162 -2.22 -41.90 -2.87
C ASP A 162 -2.97 -40.65 -2.36
N VAL A 163 -2.88 -39.62 -3.21
CA VAL A 163 -3.81 -38.51 -3.35
C VAL A 163 -5.13 -39.05 -3.93
N ASP A 164 -6.13 -39.23 -3.08
CA ASP A 164 -7.52 -39.39 -3.53
C ASP A 164 -8.24 -38.04 -3.47
N ILE A 165 -8.65 -37.58 -4.66
CA ILE A 165 -9.55 -36.45 -4.86
C ILE A 165 -10.96 -36.93 -4.45
N LEU A 166 -11.41 -36.50 -3.27
CA LEU A 166 -12.82 -36.65 -2.88
C LEU A 166 -13.65 -35.54 -3.55
N LEU A 167 -14.31 -35.90 -4.65
CA LEU A 167 -15.53 -35.25 -5.12
C LEU A 167 -16.68 -35.73 -4.21
N ASP A 168 -17.52 -34.79 -3.79
CA ASP A 168 -18.69 -34.92 -2.90
C ASP A 168 -18.44 -34.72 -1.40
N GLY A 169 -18.41 -33.44 -1.02
CA GLY A 169 -18.56 -32.97 0.34
C GLY A 169 -19.09 -31.54 0.33
N VAL A 170 -20.34 -31.35 0.78
CA VAL A 170 -21.06 -30.07 0.84
C VAL A 170 -20.17 -28.99 1.44
N ALA A 171 -19.90 -27.92 0.68
CA ALA A 171 -19.19 -26.74 1.17
C ALA A 171 -19.98 -26.11 2.33
N GLN A 172 -19.55 -26.38 3.55
CA GLN A 172 -20.06 -25.72 4.74
C GLN A 172 -19.51 -24.30 4.74
N GLN A 173 -20.41 -23.32 4.60
CA GLN A 173 -20.22 -21.86 4.69
C GLN A 173 -18.78 -21.39 4.42
N GLU A 174 -18.47 -21.15 3.15
CA GLU A 174 -17.34 -20.31 2.77
C GLU A 174 -17.54 -18.93 3.42
N GLU A 175 -16.89 -18.67 4.55
CA GLU A 175 -16.67 -17.28 4.98
C GLU A 175 -15.77 -16.65 3.92
N GLU A 176 -16.38 -15.96 2.94
CA GLU A 176 -15.68 -15.06 2.02
C GLU A 176 -14.88 -14.07 2.88
N GLN A 177 -13.58 -14.32 3.05
CA GLN A 177 -12.72 -13.39 3.76
C GLN A 177 -12.51 -12.16 2.88
N GLU A 178 -12.87 -11.00 3.42
CA GLU A 178 -12.71 -9.70 2.77
C GLU A 178 -11.30 -9.49 2.20
N GLU A 179 -11.24 -8.88 1.01
CA GLU A 179 -9.99 -8.49 0.37
C GLU A 179 -9.29 -7.45 1.25
N PRO A 180 -8.01 -7.66 1.64
CA PRO A 180 -7.34 -6.69 2.50
C PRO A 180 -7.16 -5.36 1.76
N LEU A 181 -7.40 -4.30 2.51
CA LEU A 181 -7.21 -2.91 2.07
C LEU A 181 -5.87 -2.39 2.57
N TYR A 182 -5.30 -1.45 1.84
CA TYR A 182 -4.14 -0.72 2.31
C TYR A 182 -4.29 0.78 2.03
N LEU A 183 -3.71 1.60 2.90
CA LEU A 183 -3.71 3.05 2.74
C LEU A 183 -2.48 3.49 1.95
N VAL A 184 -2.70 4.43 1.05
CA VAL A 184 -1.66 5.17 0.32
C VAL A 184 -1.76 6.61 0.77
N ILE A 185 -0.79 7.06 1.57
CA ILE A 185 -0.77 8.41 2.15
C ILE A 185 0.41 9.14 1.53
N VAL A 186 0.14 10.26 0.87
CA VAL A 186 1.12 10.97 0.03
C VAL A 186 1.04 12.47 0.24
N ALA A 187 2.18 13.13 0.09
CA ALA A 187 2.29 14.59 0.08
C ALA A 187 3.20 15.04 -1.08
N PRO A 188 2.88 16.15 -1.76
CA PRO A 188 3.81 16.75 -2.71
C PRO A 188 5.10 17.17 -2.02
N THR A 189 6.13 17.42 -2.83
CA THR A 189 7.40 17.97 -2.34
C THR A 189 7.44 19.49 -2.54
N LEU A 190 7.71 20.24 -1.48
CA LEU A 190 7.96 21.69 -1.51
C LEU A 190 9.34 21.99 -2.08
N LYS A 191 9.51 21.86 -3.41
CA LYS A 191 10.79 22.06 -4.11
C LYS A 191 11.38 23.45 -3.83
N GLY A 192 12.67 23.50 -3.51
CA GLY A 192 13.42 24.72 -3.21
C GLY A 192 13.24 25.23 -1.78
N GLN A 193 12.40 24.60 -0.96
CA GLN A 193 12.16 25.01 0.43
C GLN A 193 12.98 24.18 1.43
N ALA A 194 13.05 24.64 2.67
CA ALA A 194 13.64 23.90 3.79
C ALA A 194 12.79 24.08 5.04
N ALA A 195 12.61 23.02 5.81
CA ALA A 195 11.94 23.05 7.11
C ALA A 195 12.92 22.74 8.24
N ALA A 196 12.75 23.42 9.37
CA ALA A 196 13.54 23.15 10.57
C ALA A 196 13.07 21.84 11.23
N ALA A 197 14.04 21.01 11.62
CA ALA A 197 13.81 19.71 12.25
C ALA A 197 14.80 19.50 13.41
N THR A 198 14.53 18.49 14.23
CA THR A 198 15.43 18.02 15.29
C THR A 198 15.78 16.56 15.07
N THR A 199 16.98 16.17 15.48
CA THR A 199 17.37 14.76 15.62
C THR A 199 17.80 14.50 17.05
N PRO A 200 17.55 13.30 17.59
CA PRO A 200 18.17 12.89 18.85
C PRO A 200 19.69 12.96 18.72
N GLY A 201 20.36 13.72 19.59
CA GLY A 201 21.81 13.75 19.70
C GLY A 201 22.30 12.85 20.84
N GLU A 202 23.61 12.80 21.03
CA GLU A 202 24.21 12.15 22.21
C GLU A 202 23.71 12.84 23.49
N ASN A 203 23.40 12.05 24.53
CA ASN A 203 22.89 12.51 25.84
C ASN A 203 21.54 13.24 25.80
N ASP A 204 20.63 12.87 24.90
CA ASP A 204 19.26 13.42 24.82
C ASP A 204 19.20 14.92 24.43
N ALA A 205 20.34 15.48 24.01
CA ALA A 205 20.39 16.83 23.45
C ALA A 205 19.82 16.83 22.02
N GLN A 206 18.81 17.66 21.76
CA GLN A 206 18.25 17.78 20.41
C GLN A 206 19.15 18.63 19.50
N THR A 207 19.63 18.03 18.41
CA THR A 207 20.38 18.76 17.38
C THR A 207 19.41 19.33 16.35
N ARG A 208 19.50 20.63 16.06
CA ARG A 208 18.72 21.26 14.99
C ARG A 208 19.32 20.95 13.63
N VAL A 209 18.48 20.48 12.71
CA VAL A 209 18.83 20.17 11.32
C VAL A 209 17.81 20.78 10.36
N LEU A 210 18.10 20.75 9.06
CA LEU A 210 17.18 21.20 8.02
C LEU A 210 16.77 20.04 7.13
N VAL A 211 15.47 19.86 6.93
CA VAL A 211 14.92 18.96 5.92
C VAL A 211 14.70 19.78 4.64
N ARG A 212 15.47 19.49 3.59
CA ARG A 212 15.32 20.14 2.29
C ARG A 212 14.14 19.55 1.54
N ASN A 213 13.46 20.38 0.76
CA ASN A 213 12.30 20.01 -0.03
C ASN A 213 11.24 19.25 0.81
N PRO A 214 10.77 19.79 1.96
CA PRO A 214 9.93 19.07 2.91
C PRO A 214 8.57 18.64 2.31
N PRO A 215 7.83 17.73 2.98
CA PRO A 215 6.48 17.38 2.54
C PRO A 215 5.54 18.58 2.62
N ASP A 216 4.76 18.78 1.57
CA ASP A 216 3.66 19.75 1.54
C ASP A 216 2.46 19.16 2.28
N LEU A 217 2.36 19.50 3.56
CA LEU A 217 1.28 19.00 4.43
C LEU A 217 -0.08 19.61 4.13
N GLU A 218 -0.13 20.77 3.46
CA GLU A 218 -1.40 21.40 3.05
C GLU A 218 -2.08 20.62 1.92
N ASN A 219 -1.26 19.96 1.08
CA ASN A 219 -1.71 19.15 -0.04
C ASN A 219 -1.55 17.64 0.19
N LEU A 220 -1.43 17.22 1.45
CA LEU A 220 -1.38 15.81 1.82
C LEU A 220 -2.73 15.14 1.53
N ARG A 221 -2.68 13.96 0.94
CA ARG A 221 -3.86 13.13 0.64
C ARG A 221 -3.66 11.72 1.16
N ALA A 222 -4.78 11.06 1.44
CA ALA A 222 -4.82 9.66 1.80
C ALA A 222 -5.82 8.94 0.90
N PHE A 223 -5.43 7.75 0.44
CA PHE A 223 -6.24 6.93 -0.44
C PHE A 223 -6.41 5.54 0.15
N VAL A 224 -7.56 4.92 -0.11
CA VAL A 224 -7.82 3.50 0.16
C VAL A 224 -7.65 2.74 -1.13
N ALA A 225 -6.74 1.77 -1.11
CA ALA A 225 -6.42 0.92 -2.23
C ALA A 225 -6.82 -0.53 -1.96
N ARG A 226 -7.23 -1.22 -3.02
CA ARG A 226 -7.60 -2.64 -3.02
C ARG A 226 -6.52 -3.49 -3.66
N GLY A 227 -6.60 -4.80 -3.51
CA GLY A 227 -5.55 -5.72 -3.96
C GLY A 227 -5.35 -5.87 -5.45
N GLY A 228 -6.30 -5.41 -6.26
CA GLY A 228 -6.14 -5.27 -7.72
C GLY A 228 -5.41 -4.00 -8.17
N GLN A 229 -4.95 -3.15 -7.25
CA GLN A 229 -4.32 -1.88 -7.55
C GLN A 229 -2.85 -1.93 -7.10
N ALA A 230 -1.92 -1.55 -7.96
CA ALA A 230 -0.54 -1.24 -7.59
C ALA A 230 -0.35 0.27 -7.63
N VAL A 231 0.67 0.77 -6.93
CA VAL A 231 1.03 2.20 -6.97
C VAL A 231 2.50 2.38 -7.29
N THR A 232 2.80 3.31 -8.18
CA THR A 232 4.14 3.85 -8.41
C THR A 232 4.18 5.27 -7.89
N TYR A 233 4.96 5.53 -6.85
CA TYR A 233 5.27 6.89 -6.41
C TYR A 233 6.23 7.55 -7.40
N GLY A 234 5.96 8.80 -7.77
CA GLY A 234 6.89 9.62 -8.54
C GLY A 234 8.14 9.95 -7.74
N ALA A 235 9.28 10.12 -8.42
CA ALA A 235 10.54 10.46 -7.76
C ALA A 235 10.42 11.70 -6.89
N GLY A 236 10.85 11.58 -5.63
CA GLY A 236 10.78 12.62 -4.62
C GLY A 236 9.39 12.86 -4.03
N THR A 237 8.36 12.08 -4.37
CA THR A 237 7.04 12.17 -3.70
C THR A 237 7.15 11.65 -2.28
N TRP A 238 6.69 12.44 -1.31
CA TRP A 238 6.61 11.98 0.08
C TRP A 238 5.44 11.04 0.26
N HIS A 239 5.64 9.96 0.98
CA HIS A 239 4.61 8.97 1.25
C HIS A 239 4.84 8.29 2.60
N ALA A 240 3.78 7.76 3.21
CA ALA A 240 3.93 6.98 4.44
C ALA A 240 4.44 5.56 4.10
N PRO A 241 5.21 4.92 5.00
CA PRO A 241 5.48 3.48 4.91
C PRO A 241 4.16 2.71 4.81
N MET A 242 4.13 1.63 4.03
CA MET A 242 2.92 0.85 3.72
C MET A 242 2.05 0.59 4.95
N VAL A 243 0.74 0.85 4.80
CA VAL A 243 -0.25 0.68 5.85
C VAL A 243 -1.29 -0.32 5.40
N VAL A 244 -1.14 -1.57 5.79
CA VAL A 244 -2.16 -2.60 5.58
C VAL A 244 -3.20 -2.51 6.71
N LEU A 245 -4.47 -2.62 6.35
CA LEU A 245 -5.60 -2.69 7.28
C LEU A 245 -6.27 -4.07 7.20
N GLY A 246 -7.23 -4.33 8.08
CA GLY A 246 -7.99 -5.59 8.12
C GLY A 246 -7.27 -6.71 8.87
N SER A 247 -7.55 -7.95 8.51
CA SER A 247 -7.10 -9.15 9.25
C SER A 247 -5.97 -9.92 8.56
N ARG A 248 -5.63 -9.57 7.32
CA ARG A 248 -4.67 -10.30 6.49
C ARG A 248 -3.52 -9.39 6.07
N ARG A 249 -2.30 -9.93 6.07
CA ARG A 249 -1.15 -9.24 5.48
C ARG A 249 -1.31 -9.12 3.96
N VAL A 250 -0.60 -8.17 3.38
CA VAL A 250 -0.42 -8.03 1.93
C VAL A 250 1.05 -8.17 1.62
N ASP A 251 1.38 -9.06 0.69
CA ASP A 251 2.76 -9.25 0.23
C ASP A 251 2.96 -8.38 -1.02
N PHE A 252 3.97 -7.52 -1.07
CA PHE A 252 4.24 -6.63 -2.20
C PHE A 252 5.57 -6.96 -2.86
N VAL A 253 5.58 -7.05 -4.19
CA VAL A 253 6.81 -6.84 -4.96
C VAL A 253 7.05 -5.34 -5.05
N VAL A 254 8.24 -4.92 -4.67
CA VAL A 254 8.65 -3.51 -4.70
C VAL A 254 9.74 -3.34 -5.75
N ALA A 255 9.52 -2.43 -6.71
CA ALA A 255 10.48 -2.11 -7.76
C ALA A 255 10.98 -0.67 -7.63
N GLN A 256 12.30 -0.48 -7.54
CA GLN A 256 12.95 0.84 -7.46
C GLN A 256 14.41 0.77 -7.94
N TYR A 257 15.05 1.92 -8.15
CA TYR A 257 16.51 2.00 -8.25
C TYR A 257 17.13 2.37 -6.90
N VAL A 258 18.32 1.84 -6.62
CA VAL A 258 19.07 2.08 -5.38
C VAL A 258 20.56 2.15 -5.66
N ASN A 259 21.26 3.07 -5.03
CA ASN A 259 22.71 3.17 -5.11
C ASN A 259 23.43 2.71 -3.83
N GLY A 260 22.71 2.47 -2.74
CA GLY A 260 23.26 1.98 -1.48
C GLY A 260 23.75 3.07 -0.53
N VAL A 261 23.47 4.35 -0.81
CA VAL A 261 23.73 5.47 0.09
C VAL A 261 22.43 5.86 0.78
N ASP A 262 22.33 5.63 2.09
CA ASP A 262 21.08 5.73 2.86
C ASP A 262 20.28 7.03 2.59
N ASP A 263 20.91 8.21 2.71
CA ASP A 263 20.23 9.52 2.55
C ASP A 263 19.92 9.89 1.08
N GLU A 264 20.51 9.17 0.12
CA GLU A 264 20.20 9.32 -1.30
C GLU A 264 19.10 8.36 -1.74
N ASP A 265 19.13 7.14 -1.19
CA ASP A 265 18.13 6.12 -1.43
C ASP A 265 16.81 6.49 -0.74
N CYS A 266 16.82 6.96 0.52
CA CYS A 266 15.62 7.27 1.28
C CYS A 266 15.82 8.47 2.22
N GLN A 267 14.84 9.37 2.25
CA GLN A 267 14.83 10.51 3.17
C GLN A 267 13.55 10.50 3.99
N GLU A 268 13.67 10.75 5.29
CA GLU A 268 12.57 10.65 6.25
C GLU A 268 12.28 11.98 6.96
N ALA A 269 10.99 12.26 7.16
CA ALA A 269 10.48 13.36 7.96
C ALA A 269 9.46 12.84 8.98
N ALA A 270 9.77 13.00 10.26
CA ALA A 270 8.93 12.58 11.38
C ALA A 270 8.11 13.74 11.97
N PHE A 271 7.02 13.40 12.66
CA PHE A 271 6.07 14.36 13.24
C PHE A 271 5.77 14.02 14.71
N THR A 272 5.89 15.02 15.60
CA THR A 272 5.63 14.87 17.03
C THR A 272 4.16 14.56 17.30
N ASP A 273 3.23 15.40 16.83
CA ASP A 273 1.80 15.25 17.09
C ASP A 273 1.10 14.32 16.08
N GLY A 274 1.81 13.93 15.03
CA GLY A 274 1.33 12.99 14.00
C GLY A 274 0.25 13.57 13.09
N ILE A 275 0.06 12.95 11.94
CA ILE A 275 -1.05 13.23 11.03
C ILE A 275 -2.11 12.16 11.25
N ILE A 276 -3.37 12.56 11.39
CA ILE A 276 -4.48 11.66 11.69
C ILE A 276 -5.22 11.33 10.39
N ILE A 277 -5.27 10.06 10.02
CA ILE A 277 -6.15 9.57 8.96
C ILE A 277 -7.44 9.09 9.60
N ASP A 278 -8.56 9.72 9.27
CA ASP A 278 -9.88 9.40 9.82
C ASP A 278 -10.54 8.28 9.02
N LEU A 279 -10.65 7.09 9.61
CA LEU A 279 -11.16 5.91 8.92
C LEU A 279 -12.69 5.82 8.97
N LYS A 280 -13.39 6.91 9.29
CA LYS A 280 -14.86 6.94 9.29
C LYS A 280 -15.47 6.74 7.92
N SER A 281 -14.84 7.23 6.85
CA SER A 281 -15.34 6.99 5.49
C SER A 281 -15.37 5.49 5.15
N LEU A 282 -14.46 4.70 5.72
CA LEU A 282 -14.49 3.24 5.61
C LEU A 282 -15.64 2.59 6.41
N SER A 283 -16.21 3.31 7.38
CA SER A 283 -17.31 2.83 8.21
C SER A 283 -18.70 3.24 7.71
N GLU A 284 -18.81 4.20 6.78
CA GLU A 284 -20.10 4.70 6.29
C GLU A 284 -20.53 4.09 4.93
N GLU A 285 -19.59 3.51 4.16
CA GLU A 285 -19.92 2.83 2.89
C GLU A 285 -20.25 1.34 3.02
N GLU A 286 -19.96 0.69 4.15
CA GLU A 286 -20.28 -0.73 4.38
C GLU A 286 -20.68 -0.93 5.85
N ASP A 287 -21.98 -1.11 6.11
CA ASP A 287 -22.49 -1.54 7.43
C ASP A 287 -21.82 -2.85 7.91
N ASP A 288 -21.20 -3.62 7.01
CA ASP A 288 -20.47 -4.86 7.29
C ASP A 288 -19.04 -4.63 7.85
N LEU A 289 -18.28 -3.64 7.36
CA LEU A 289 -16.91 -3.35 7.83
C LEU A 289 -16.89 -2.87 9.30
N LEU A 290 -17.97 -2.20 9.72
CA LEU A 290 -18.17 -1.75 11.10
C LEU A 290 -18.39 -2.91 12.08
N ASP A 291 -19.04 -3.98 11.66
CA ASP A 291 -19.23 -5.16 12.49
C ASP A 291 -17.92 -5.93 12.68
N ASP A 292 -17.02 -5.86 11.70
CA ASP A 292 -15.70 -6.47 11.79
C ASP A 292 -14.71 -5.68 12.64
N ILE A 293 -14.77 -4.35 12.59
CA ILE A 293 -14.05 -3.49 13.53
C ILE A 293 -14.61 -3.62 14.97
N LYS A 294 -15.91 -3.84 15.15
CA LYS A 294 -16.48 -4.13 16.48
C LYS A 294 -16.02 -5.48 17.03
N LYS A 295 -15.92 -6.53 16.21
CA LYS A 295 -15.34 -7.84 16.60
C LYS A 295 -13.87 -7.71 17.03
N LEU A 296 -13.10 -6.85 16.36
CA LEU A 296 -11.68 -6.56 16.69
C LEU A 296 -11.48 -5.92 18.09
N SER A 297 -12.52 -5.37 18.71
CA SER A 297 -12.43 -4.81 20.07
C SER A 297 -12.72 -5.80 21.20
N LYS A 298 -12.97 -7.09 20.88
CA LYS A 298 -13.31 -8.16 21.84
C LYS A 298 -12.26 -9.28 21.92
N LEU A 299 -11.09 -9.12 21.29
CA LEU A 299 -9.89 -9.94 21.43
C LEU A 299 -8.75 -9.09 21.98
#